data_AF-A0A7K2B0Y0-F1
#
_entry.id   AF-A0A7K2B0Y0-F1
#
_cell.length_a   1.000
_cell.length_b   1.000
_cell.length_c   1.000
_cell.angle_alpha   90.00
_cell.angle_beta   90.00
_cell.angle_gamma   90.00
#
_symmetry.space_group_name_H-M   'P 1'
#
loop_
_entity.id
_entity.type
_entity.pdbx_description
1 polymer ?
#
loop_
_entity_poly.entity_id
_entity_poly.type
_entity_poly.pdbx_seq_one_letter_code
_entity_poly.pdbx_strand_id
1 'polypeptide(L)'
;MLHGLGRLRPFGSLSDRVARAAASYSLMAADLFPLTVRREDRNAYSDACAVAHADGLAALREVVATSQRRSFLQGVSTLGRVPSEPDDLTGVISVISDQFRSSGSRLRRNFADAMNVATEVFWHAKARIAGIEADLVEAIDDGSGERRAFADYSPPDHPERRNWHRKQVIDGVRRQGYFANLRNFSAWNRIGLDTPNGRSEILLSFHAVGQSFRGVVAGVLIFYRKRGGEIYDHQVVSREPFQVNFRDTVAGARRRFDAWLEPSMRAALEVWRRGE
;
A
#
# COMPACT_ATOMS: atom_id res chain seq x y z
N MET A 1 -1.03 19.22 19.35
CA MET A 1 -1.84 18.52 20.38
C MET A 1 -1.19 17.24 20.86
N LEU A 2 -0.90 16.26 19.99
CA LEU A 2 -0.23 15.01 20.37
C LEU A 2 1.03 15.23 21.22
N HIS A 3 1.96 16.04 20.71
CA HIS A 3 3.20 16.36 21.41
C HIS A 3 2.97 17.14 22.72
N GLY A 4 2.16 18.21 22.67
CA GLY A 4 1.94 19.08 23.84
C GLY A 4 1.26 18.38 25.02
N LEU A 5 0.16 17.64 24.77
CA LEU A 5 -0.55 16.90 25.82
C LEU A 5 0.22 15.66 26.27
N GLY A 6 0.96 15.01 25.37
CA GLY A 6 1.87 13.91 25.72
C GLY A 6 3.03 14.36 26.61
N ARG A 7 3.54 15.59 26.42
CA ARG A 7 4.62 16.15 27.26
C ARG A 7 4.12 16.60 28.63
N LEU A 8 3.03 17.36 28.66
CA LEU A 8 2.52 17.94 29.92
C LEU A 8 1.93 16.87 30.85
N ARG A 9 1.48 15.75 30.28
CA ARG A 9 0.81 14.64 30.98
C ARG A 9 -0.17 15.08 32.08
N PRO A 10 -1.07 16.05 31.83
CA PRO A 10 -1.93 16.62 32.87
C PRO A 10 -2.93 15.61 33.45
N PHE A 11 -3.16 14.49 32.75
CA PHE A 11 -4.08 13.42 33.16
C PHE A 11 -3.33 12.10 33.45
N GLY A 12 -2.03 12.15 33.75
CA GLY A 12 -1.22 10.98 34.05
C GLY A 12 -1.23 9.95 32.91
N SER A 13 -1.68 8.73 33.20
CA SER A 13 -1.77 7.61 32.24
C SER A 13 -2.84 7.78 31.16
N LEU A 14 -3.81 8.68 31.36
CA LEU A 14 -4.87 8.96 30.37
C LEU A 14 -4.46 9.99 29.32
N SER A 15 -3.36 10.71 29.55
CA SER A 15 -2.91 11.82 28.70
C SER A 15 -2.75 11.42 27.24
N ASP A 16 -2.27 10.20 26.95
CA ASP A 16 -2.12 9.71 25.58
C ASP A 16 -3.46 9.49 24.87
N ARG A 17 -4.48 9.03 25.61
CA ARG A 17 -5.83 8.83 25.05
C ARG A 17 -6.48 10.18 24.77
N VAL A 18 -6.36 11.13 25.72
CA VAL A 18 -6.87 12.49 25.55
C VAL A 18 -6.17 13.21 24.41
N ALA A 19 -4.85 13.06 24.29
CA ALA A 19 -4.07 13.65 23.21
C ALA A 19 -4.52 13.15 21.83
N ARG A 20 -4.76 11.84 21.69
CA ARG A 20 -5.31 11.27 20.45
C ARG A 20 -6.73 11.72 20.17
N ALA A 21 -7.60 11.75 21.19
CA ALA A 21 -8.97 12.23 21.03
C ALA A 21 -9.03 13.70 20.57
N ALA A 22 -8.23 14.57 21.19
CA ALA A 22 -8.12 15.98 20.81
C ALA A 22 -7.53 16.16 19.39
N ALA A 23 -6.52 15.36 19.04
CA ALA A 23 -5.97 15.35 17.69
C ALA A 23 -7.02 14.90 16.66
N SER A 24 -7.78 13.83 16.94
CA SER A 24 -8.89 13.39 16.08
C SER A 24 -9.95 14.45 15.92
N TYR A 25 -10.34 15.13 17.01
CA TYR A 25 -11.30 16.24 16.95
C TYR A 25 -10.81 17.35 16.02
N SER A 26 -9.53 17.75 16.14
CA SER A 26 -8.95 18.79 15.28
C SER A 26 -8.87 18.39 13.82
N LEU A 27 -8.57 17.11 13.55
CA LEU A 27 -8.58 16.57 12.19
C LEU A 27 -9.99 16.61 11.60
N MET A 28 -10.99 16.14 12.33
CA MET A 28 -12.39 16.15 11.88
C MET A 28 -12.93 17.56 11.69
N ALA A 29 -12.55 18.52 12.54
CA ALA A 29 -12.90 19.93 12.37
C ALA A 29 -12.27 20.56 11.11
N ALA A 30 -11.27 19.92 10.52
CA ALA A 30 -10.63 20.30 9.26
C ALA A 30 -11.00 19.36 8.09
N ASP A 31 -12.13 18.64 8.20
CA ASP A 31 -12.62 17.66 7.21
C ASP A 31 -11.64 16.51 6.90
N LEU A 32 -10.78 16.15 7.87
CA LEU A 32 -9.88 15.01 7.80
C LEU A 32 -10.40 13.83 8.62
N PHE A 33 -9.89 12.63 8.34
CA PHE A 33 -10.27 11.43 9.08
C PHE A 33 -9.78 11.49 10.53
N PRO A 34 -10.49 10.87 11.49
CA PRO A 34 -9.98 10.74 12.85
C PRO A 34 -8.66 9.96 12.88
N LEU A 35 -7.76 10.34 13.79
CA LEU A 35 -6.49 9.66 13.98
C LEU A 35 -6.72 8.28 14.57
N THR A 36 -6.30 7.24 13.84
CA THR A 36 -6.43 5.85 14.26
C THR A 36 -5.05 5.22 14.37
N VAL A 37 -4.53 5.13 15.60
CA VAL A 37 -3.28 4.39 15.89
C VAL A 37 -3.63 2.94 16.13
N ARG A 38 -3.31 2.08 15.16
CA ARG A 38 -3.59 0.64 15.27
C ARG A 38 -2.55 -0.06 16.15
N ARG A 39 -2.83 -1.31 16.51
CA ARG A 39 -1.93 -2.09 17.38
C ARG A 39 -0.56 -2.26 16.75
N GLU A 40 -0.52 -2.50 15.44
CA GLU A 40 0.69 -2.65 14.64
C GLU A 40 1.53 -1.36 14.57
N ASP A 41 0.90 -0.18 14.64
CA ASP A 41 1.60 1.12 14.58
C ASP A 41 2.01 1.64 15.96
N ARG A 42 1.70 0.91 17.04
CA ARG A 42 1.89 1.39 18.43
C ARG A 42 3.33 1.79 18.70
N ASN A 43 4.29 0.98 18.26
CA ASN A 43 5.72 1.24 18.48
C ASN A 43 6.14 2.47 17.68
N ALA A 44 5.81 2.52 16.38
CA ALA A 44 6.13 3.67 15.53
C ALA A 44 5.54 4.99 16.07
N TYR A 45 4.31 4.96 16.61
CA TYR A 45 3.71 6.11 17.28
C TYR A 45 4.47 6.49 18.56
N SER A 46 4.82 5.51 19.39
CA SER A 46 5.58 5.75 20.63
C SER A 46 6.95 6.35 20.34
N ASP A 47 7.66 5.82 19.35
CA ASP A 47 8.96 6.30 18.92
C ASP A 47 8.85 7.72 18.34
N ALA A 48 7.84 7.98 17.50
CA ALA A 48 7.58 9.32 16.98
C ALA A 48 7.26 10.34 18.09
N CYS A 49 6.51 9.95 19.13
CA CYS A 49 6.28 10.77 20.30
C CYS A 49 7.58 11.09 21.04
N ALA A 50 8.47 10.09 21.23
CA ALA A 50 9.75 10.25 21.91
C ALA A 50 10.70 11.16 21.12
N VAL A 51 10.89 10.89 19.82
CA VAL A 51 11.77 11.68 18.94
C VAL A 51 11.25 13.11 18.77
N ALA A 52 9.93 13.33 18.82
CA ALA A 52 9.36 14.67 18.76
C ALA A 52 9.81 15.60 19.88
N HIS A 53 10.43 15.07 20.94
CA HIS A 53 11.02 15.86 22.02
C HIS A 53 12.39 16.44 21.63
N ALA A 54 13.14 15.76 20.76
CA ALA A 54 14.51 16.14 20.39
C ALA A 54 14.58 16.77 18.99
N ASP A 55 13.97 16.13 17.98
CA ASP A 55 14.16 16.47 16.56
C ASP A 55 12.92 17.14 15.92
N GLY A 56 11.94 17.52 16.75
CA GLY A 56 10.72 18.22 16.33
C GLY A 56 9.63 17.31 15.75
N LEU A 57 8.58 17.91 15.18
CA LEU A 57 7.31 17.21 14.91
C LEU A 57 7.27 16.34 13.64
N ALA A 58 8.39 16.16 12.93
CA ALA A 58 8.42 15.50 11.63
C ALA A 58 7.90 14.05 11.71
N ALA A 59 8.41 13.26 12.65
CA ALA A 59 7.98 11.86 12.83
C ALA A 59 6.49 11.74 13.17
N LEU A 60 5.96 12.65 14.01
CA LEU A 60 4.54 12.67 14.34
C LEU A 60 3.66 13.06 13.15
N ARG A 61 4.12 14.00 12.32
CA ARG A 61 3.41 14.37 11.08
C ARG A 61 3.31 13.17 10.14
N GLU A 62 4.37 12.38 10.02
CA GLU A 62 4.34 11.17 9.20
C GLU A 62 3.35 10.13 9.75
N VAL A 63 3.32 9.88 11.06
CA VAL A 63 2.33 8.96 11.66
C VAL A 63 0.89 9.41 11.37
N VAL A 64 0.61 10.71 11.47
CA VAL A 64 -0.70 11.26 11.12
C VAL A 64 -0.98 11.09 9.63
N ALA A 65 -0.02 11.42 8.76
CA ALA A 65 -0.16 11.30 7.30
C ALA A 65 -0.43 9.85 6.87
N THR A 66 0.30 8.88 7.41
CA THR A 66 0.07 7.44 7.20
C THR A 66 -1.33 7.03 7.65
N SER A 67 -1.78 7.49 8.82
CA SER A 67 -3.15 7.23 9.28
C SER A 67 -4.19 7.80 8.32
N GLN A 68 -3.99 9.02 7.79
CA GLN A 68 -4.91 9.64 6.83
C GLN A 68 -4.96 8.87 5.50
N ARG A 69 -3.79 8.55 4.94
CA ARG A 69 -3.67 7.77 3.69
C ARG A 69 -4.38 6.43 3.80
N ARG A 70 -4.24 5.75 4.95
CA ARG A 70 -4.91 4.49 5.21
C ARG A 70 -6.42 4.65 5.33
N SER A 71 -6.91 5.57 6.16
CA SER A 71 -8.34 5.84 6.32
C SER A 71 -9.02 6.22 4.99
N PHE A 72 -8.33 7.00 4.15
CA PHE A 72 -8.79 7.32 2.81
C PHE A 72 -9.03 6.07 1.95
N LEU A 73 -8.06 5.15 1.88
CA LEU A 73 -8.22 3.90 1.14
C LEU A 73 -9.37 3.04 1.67
N GLN A 74 -9.52 2.96 2.99
CA GLN A 74 -10.65 2.26 3.61
C GLN A 74 -11.98 2.90 3.22
N GLY A 75 -12.06 4.23 3.24
CA GLY A 75 -13.22 5.00 2.79
C GLY A 75 -13.56 4.72 1.32
N VAL A 76 -12.60 4.89 0.41
CA VAL A 76 -12.78 4.60 -1.03
C VAL A 76 -13.24 3.16 -1.27
N SER A 77 -12.67 2.22 -0.52
CA SER A 77 -13.01 0.80 -0.56
C SER A 77 -14.41 0.51 -0.02
N THR A 78 -14.89 1.27 0.98
CA THR A 78 -16.19 1.09 1.63
C THR A 78 -17.32 1.75 0.87
N LEU A 79 -17.06 2.83 0.14
CA LEU A 79 -18.07 3.53 -0.65
C LEU A 79 -18.75 2.64 -1.73
N GLY A 80 -18.23 1.43 -2.02
CA GLY A 80 -18.89 0.43 -2.88
C GLY A 80 -19.75 -0.60 -2.14
N ARG A 81 -19.66 -0.66 -0.81
CA ARG A 81 -20.55 -1.43 0.06
C ARG A 81 -21.78 -0.58 0.38
N VAL A 82 -22.69 -0.46 -0.58
CA VAL A 82 -24.07 -0.19 -0.21
C VAL A 82 -24.55 -1.43 0.56
N PRO A 83 -25.09 -1.28 1.79
CA PRO A 83 -25.69 -2.41 2.49
C PRO A 83 -26.90 -2.93 1.68
N SER A 84 -26.98 -4.26 1.62
CA SER A 84 -28.08 -5.09 1.12
C SER A 84 -28.17 -5.31 -0.39
N GLU A 85 -28.27 -6.58 -0.77
CA GLU A 85 -29.00 -6.98 -1.98
C GLU A 85 -30.31 -6.17 -2.00
N PRO A 86 -30.62 -5.42 -3.07
CA PRO A 86 -31.89 -4.75 -3.11
C PRO A 86 -32.99 -5.81 -3.21
N ASP A 87 -33.80 -5.96 -2.17
CA ASP A 87 -35.00 -6.82 -2.18
C ASP A 87 -36.05 -6.36 -3.21
N ASP A 88 -35.85 -5.19 -3.85
CA ASP A 88 -36.75 -4.65 -4.85
C ASP A 88 -36.02 -4.05 -6.07
N LEU A 89 -36.70 -4.16 -7.21
CA LEU A 89 -36.30 -3.70 -8.55
C LEU A 89 -35.85 -2.24 -8.56
N THR A 90 -36.44 -1.40 -7.72
CA THR A 90 -36.10 0.02 -7.58
C THR A 90 -34.66 0.23 -7.10
N GLY A 91 -34.17 -0.62 -6.19
CA GLY A 91 -32.80 -0.53 -5.72
C GLY A 91 -31.78 -1.05 -6.75
N VAL A 92 -32.15 -2.06 -7.54
CA VAL A 92 -31.36 -2.51 -8.70
C VAL A 92 -31.26 -1.38 -9.75
N ILE A 93 -32.36 -0.70 -10.06
CA ILE A 93 -32.40 0.44 -10.99
C ILE A 93 -31.56 1.62 -10.47
N SER A 94 -31.54 1.87 -9.16
CA SER A 94 -30.70 2.91 -8.54
C SER A 94 -29.21 2.60 -8.66
N VAL A 95 -28.79 1.36 -8.38
CA VAL A 95 -27.40 0.90 -8.55
C VAL A 95 -26.97 1.00 -10.02
N ILE A 96 -27.84 0.58 -10.95
CA ILE A 96 -27.61 0.74 -12.40
C ILE A 96 -27.49 2.23 -12.75
N SER A 97 -28.36 3.08 -12.23
CA SER A 97 -28.35 4.52 -12.48
C SER A 97 -27.09 5.21 -11.96
N ASP A 98 -26.58 4.84 -10.79
CA ASP A 98 -25.32 5.35 -10.24
C ASP A 98 -24.10 4.84 -11.03
N GLN A 99 -24.18 3.61 -11.55
CA GLN A 99 -23.19 3.06 -12.49
C GLN A 99 -23.18 3.82 -13.83
N PHE A 100 -24.32 4.32 -14.29
CA PHE A 100 -24.41 5.20 -15.47
C PHE A 100 -24.04 6.65 -15.18
N ARG A 101 -24.34 7.20 -13.99
CA ARG A 101 -23.94 8.57 -13.59
C ARG A 101 -22.43 8.69 -13.37
N SER A 102 -21.79 7.64 -12.87
CA SER A 102 -20.33 7.54 -12.81
C SER A 102 -19.66 7.39 -14.19
N SER A 103 -20.42 7.23 -15.27
CA SER A 103 -19.91 7.15 -16.65
C SER A 103 -19.76 8.51 -17.36
N GLY A 104 -19.89 9.65 -16.67
CA GLY A 104 -19.63 10.96 -17.27
C GLY A 104 -18.23 11.08 -17.90
N SER A 105 -18.11 11.78 -19.03
CA SER A 105 -16.87 11.87 -19.82
C SER A 105 -15.67 12.39 -19.00
N ARG A 106 -15.91 13.30 -18.05
CA ARG A 106 -14.89 13.83 -17.12
C ARG A 106 -14.40 12.77 -16.14
N LEU A 107 -15.29 11.91 -15.62
CA LEU A 107 -14.91 10.87 -14.67
C LEU A 107 -14.14 9.74 -15.36
N ARG A 108 -14.55 9.37 -16.58
CA ARG A 108 -13.79 8.43 -17.42
C ARG A 108 -12.39 8.93 -17.75
N ARG A 109 -12.24 10.22 -18.07
CA ARG A 109 -10.92 10.85 -18.26
C ARG A 109 -10.08 10.76 -16.99
N ASN A 110 -10.62 11.16 -15.85
CA ASN A 110 -9.90 11.04 -14.57
C ASN A 110 -9.44 9.59 -14.30
N PHE A 111 -10.29 8.60 -14.59
CA PHE A 111 -9.93 7.19 -14.43
C PHE A 111 -8.79 6.78 -15.35
N ALA A 112 -8.84 7.19 -16.62
CA ALA A 112 -7.76 6.96 -17.57
C ALA A 112 -6.45 7.65 -17.11
N ASP A 113 -6.53 8.89 -16.66
CA ASP A 113 -5.37 9.66 -16.18
C ASP A 113 -4.72 8.98 -14.96
N ALA A 114 -5.52 8.51 -14.00
CA ALA A 114 -5.00 7.75 -12.85
C ALA A 114 -4.30 6.45 -13.27
N MET A 115 -4.86 5.72 -14.25
CA MET A 115 -4.23 4.51 -14.78
C MET A 115 -2.96 4.83 -15.58
N ASN A 116 -2.93 5.92 -16.33
CA ASN A 116 -1.74 6.37 -17.05
C ASN A 116 -0.60 6.69 -16.08
N VAL A 117 -0.88 7.47 -15.03
CA VAL A 117 0.12 7.76 -13.99
C VAL A 117 0.60 6.47 -13.31
N ALA A 118 -0.32 5.55 -13.00
CA ALA A 118 0.06 4.26 -12.42
C ALA A 118 0.95 3.41 -13.34
N THR A 119 0.66 3.37 -14.64
CA THR A 119 1.48 2.68 -15.64
C THR A 119 2.87 3.30 -15.73
N GLU A 120 2.98 4.62 -15.71
CA GLU A 120 4.27 5.32 -15.70
C GLU A 120 5.09 5.04 -14.44
N VAL A 121 4.44 4.96 -13.27
CA VAL A 121 5.11 4.55 -12.04
C VAL A 121 5.49 3.07 -12.08
N PHE A 122 4.67 2.21 -12.69
CA PHE A 122 4.99 0.80 -12.86
C PHE A 122 6.27 0.59 -13.69
N TRP A 123 6.42 1.30 -14.81
CA TRP A 123 7.64 1.21 -15.63
C TRP A 123 8.87 1.77 -14.92
N HIS A 124 8.69 2.85 -14.17
CA HIS A 124 9.74 3.36 -13.29
C HIS A 124 10.14 2.32 -12.23
N ALA A 125 9.16 1.66 -11.61
CA ALA A 125 9.39 0.61 -10.63
C ALA A 125 10.14 -0.59 -11.23
N LYS A 126 9.81 -1.00 -12.47
CA LYS A 126 10.53 -2.05 -13.20
C LYS A 126 12.02 -1.70 -13.31
N ALA A 127 12.34 -0.46 -13.72
CA ALA A 127 13.73 -0.01 -13.84
C ALA A 127 14.46 -0.02 -12.49
N ARG A 128 13.80 0.44 -11.42
CA ARG A 128 14.36 0.38 -10.05
C ARG A 128 14.61 -1.06 -9.59
N ILE A 129 13.68 -1.96 -9.85
CA ILE A 129 13.77 -3.38 -9.47
C ILE A 129 14.88 -4.09 -10.23
N ALA A 130 15.09 -3.79 -11.52
CA ALA A 130 16.22 -4.33 -12.29
C ALA A 130 17.58 -3.89 -11.71
N GLY A 131 17.68 -2.66 -11.19
CA GLY A 131 18.89 -2.22 -10.48
C GLY A 131 19.13 -3.01 -9.19
N ILE A 132 18.08 -3.21 -8.38
CA ILE A 132 18.17 -3.99 -7.14
C ILE A 132 18.49 -5.47 -7.43
N GLU A 133 17.92 -6.04 -8.49
CA GLU A 133 18.27 -7.38 -8.96
C GLU A 133 19.77 -7.49 -9.27
N ALA A 134 20.33 -6.55 -10.03
CA ALA A 134 21.75 -6.56 -10.37
C ALA A 134 22.64 -6.52 -9.12
N ASP A 135 22.32 -5.62 -8.17
CA ASP A 135 23.04 -5.53 -6.88
C ASP A 135 22.93 -6.85 -6.09
N LEU A 136 21.76 -7.49 -6.10
CA LEU A 136 21.53 -8.76 -5.39
C LEU A 136 22.27 -9.92 -6.05
N VAL A 137 22.30 -9.99 -7.39
CA VAL A 137 23.07 -11.00 -8.12
C VAL A 137 24.54 -10.92 -7.74
N GLU A 138 25.13 -9.72 -7.78
CA GLU A 138 26.53 -9.51 -7.37
C GLU A 138 26.78 -9.88 -5.90
N ALA A 139 25.81 -9.62 -5.02
CA ALA A 139 25.97 -9.85 -3.59
C ALA A 139 25.81 -11.33 -3.15
N ILE A 140 25.04 -12.14 -3.89
CA ILE A 140 24.67 -13.49 -3.43
C ILE A 140 25.21 -14.62 -4.31
N ASP A 141 25.59 -14.33 -5.55
CA ASP A 141 26.20 -15.32 -6.44
C ASP A 141 27.62 -15.65 -5.94
N ASP A 142 27.82 -16.90 -5.54
CA ASP A 142 29.11 -17.43 -5.08
C ASP A 142 29.78 -18.32 -6.14
N GLY A 143 29.24 -18.34 -7.37
CA GLY A 143 29.74 -19.16 -8.46
C GLY A 143 29.34 -20.63 -8.39
N SER A 144 28.61 -21.07 -7.35
CA SER A 144 28.11 -22.45 -7.23
C SER A 144 26.90 -22.71 -8.14
N GLY A 145 26.17 -21.66 -8.52
CA GLY A 145 24.88 -21.75 -9.20
C GLY A 145 23.71 -22.14 -8.28
N GLU A 146 23.94 -22.36 -6.98
CA GLU A 146 22.89 -22.71 -6.01
C GLU A 146 22.12 -21.49 -5.49
N ARG A 147 22.67 -20.29 -5.69
CA ARG A 147 22.06 -19.02 -5.29
C ARG A 147 21.80 -18.17 -6.51
N ARG A 148 20.58 -17.63 -6.62
CA ARG A 148 20.19 -16.81 -7.76
C ARG A 148 19.19 -15.74 -7.36
N ALA A 149 19.46 -14.51 -7.79
CA ALA A 149 18.48 -13.44 -7.85
C ALA A 149 17.99 -13.27 -9.29
N PHE A 150 16.71 -12.94 -9.47
CA PHE A 150 16.17 -12.54 -10.77
C PHE A 150 14.95 -11.64 -10.62
N ALA A 151 14.70 -10.78 -11.60
CA ALA A 151 13.49 -9.98 -11.69
C ALA A 151 12.55 -10.52 -12.77
N ASP A 152 11.25 -10.26 -12.57
CA ASP A 152 10.21 -10.56 -13.53
C ASP A 152 9.05 -9.58 -13.35
N TYR A 153 8.22 -9.42 -14.36
CA TYR A 153 7.12 -8.44 -14.33
C TYR A 153 5.95 -8.84 -15.22
N SER A 154 4.81 -8.22 -14.97
CA SER A 154 3.65 -8.23 -15.85
C SER A 154 3.03 -6.84 -15.93
N PRO A 155 2.97 -6.25 -17.14
CA PRO A 155 2.33 -4.95 -17.35
C PRO A 155 0.80 -5.06 -17.27
N PRO A 156 0.09 -3.93 -17.12
CA PRO A 156 -1.36 -3.93 -16.89
C PRO A 156 -2.20 -4.48 -18.03
N ASP A 157 -1.69 -4.43 -19.26
CA ASP A 157 -2.32 -4.92 -20.48
C ASP A 157 -2.03 -6.40 -20.77
N HIS A 158 -1.20 -7.07 -19.95
CA HIS A 158 -0.89 -8.48 -20.19
C HIS A 158 -2.16 -9.35 -20.00
N PRO A 159 -2.54 -10.18 -21.00
CA PRO A 159 -3.81 -10.90 -20.98
C PRO A 159 -3.89 -11.92 -19.84
N GLU A 160 -2.82 -12.68 -19.62
CA GLU A 160 -2.82 -13.83 -18.69
C GLU A 160 -2.07 -13.57 -17.38
N ARG A 161 -0.93 -12.88 -17.44
CA ARG A 161 0.04 -12.80 -16.33
C ARG A 161 -0.31 -11.75 -15.28
N ARG A 162 -1.10 -10.73 -15.64
CA ARG A 162 -1.35 -9.57 -14.76
C ARG A 162 -2.00 -9.93 -13.43
N ASN A 163 -2.64 -11.11 -13.35
CA ASN A 163 -3.35 -11.62 -12.17
C ASN A 163 -2.74 -12.90 -11.57
N TRP A 164 -1.54 -13.31 -12.00
CA TRP A 164 -0.88 -14.52 -11.48
C TRP A 164 -0.72 -14.52 -9.96
N HIS A 165 -0.45 -13.36 -9.37
CA HIS A 165 -0.28 -13.22 -7.92
C HIS A 165 -1.57 -12.83 -7.18
N ARG A 166 -2.75 -13.07 -7.77
CA ARG A 166 -4.05 -12.63 -7.24
C ARG A 166 -4.25 -12.99 -5.78
N LYS A 167 -3.94 -14.24 -5.39
CA LYS A 167 -4.13 -14.70 -4.00
C LYS A 167 -3.25 -13.91 -3.03
N GLN A 168 -1.96 -13.76 -3.35
CA GLN A 168 -0.99 -13.06 -2.50
C GLN A 168 -1.37 -11.60 -2.34
N VAL A 169 -1.80 -10.94 -3.42
CA VAL A 169 -2.24 -9.54 -3.40
C VAL A 169 -3.49 -9.38 -2.54
N ILE A 170 -4.53 -10.19 -2.78
CA ILE A 170 -5.79 -10.11 -2.03
C ILE A 170 -5.55 -10.35 -0.53
N ASP A 171 -4.82 -11.40 -0.18
CA ASP A 171 -4.57 -11.74 1.22
C ASP A 171 -3.69 -10.69 1.92
N GLY A 172 -2.78 -10.04 1.19
CA GLY A 172 -1.96 -8.96 1.69
C GLY A 172 -2.78 -7.71 2.02
N VAL A 173 -3.54 -7.20 1.04
CA VAL A 173 -4.26 -5.92 1.19
C VAL A 173 -5.46 -6.01 2.14
N ARG A 174 -6.04 -7.20 2.32
CA ARG A 174 -7.08 -7.45 3.32
C ARG A 174 -6.64 -7.01 4.72
N ARG A 175 -5.39 -7.28 5.09
CA ARG A 175 -4.82 -6.87 6.38
C ARG A 175 -4.68 -5.35 6.51
N GLN A 176 -4.52 -4.65 5.39
CA GLN A 176 -4.49 -3.18 5.36
C GLN A 176 -5.89 -2.55 5.33
N GLY A 177 -6.93 -3.36 5.14
CA GLY A 177 -8.34 -2.98 5.31
C GLY A 177 -8.99 -2.38 4.08
N TYR A 178 -8.49 -2.70 2.88
CA TYR A 178 -9.09 -2.28 1.61
C TYR A 178 -9.16 -3.43 0.60
N PHE A 179 -9.96 -3.27 -0.46
CA PHE A 179 -10.11 -4.23 -1.54
C PHE A 179 -9.18 -3.91 -2.72
N ALA A 180 -8.47 -4.92 -3.21
CA ALA A 180 -7.77 -4.85 -4.50
C ALA A 180 -8.72 -5.22 -5.64
N ASN A 181 -8.83 -4.35 -6.62
CA ASN A 181 -9.59 -4.56 -7.85
C ASN A 181 -8.64 -4.82 -9.01
N LEU A 182 -8.38 -6.12 -9.20
CA LEU A 182 -7.49 -6.62 -10.23
C LEU A 182 -8.15 -6.66 -11.63
N ARG A 183 -9.44 -6.34 -11.71
CA ARG A 183 -10.19 -6.30 -12.97
C ARG A 183 -9.92 -5.00 -13.71
N ASN A 184 -10.02 -3.87 -13.00
CA ASN A 184 -9.86 -2.54 -13.60
C ASN A 184 -8.40 -2.17 -13.85
N PHE A 185 -7.50 -2.52 -12.94
CA PHE A 185 -6.07 -2.29 -13.11
C PHE A 185 -5.32 -3.32 -12.25
N SER A 186 -4.34 -4.01 -12.83
CA SER A 186 -3.43 -4.91 -12.12
C SER A 186 -2.12 -4.98 -12.87
N ALA A 187 -1.01 -4.69 -12.21
CA ALA A 187 0.33 -4.87 -12.75
C ALA A 187 1.26 -5.28 -11.60
N TRP A 188 2.37 -5.95 -11.92
CA TRP A 188 3.31 -6.34 -10.87
C TRP A 188 4.74 -6.44 -11.37
N ASN A 189 5.67 -6.17 -10.47
CA ASN A 189 7.09 -6.48 -10.60
C ASN A 189 7.48 -7.38 -9.43
N ARG A 190 8.45 -8.26 -9.62
CA ARG A 190 8.94 -9.12 -8.53
C ARG A 190 10.45 -9.31 -8.62
N ILE A 191 11.02 -9.60 -7.46
CA ILE A 191 12.36 -10.19 -7.31
C ILE A 191 12.16 -11.59 -6.74
N GLY A 192 12.73 -12.60 -7.41
CA GLY A 192 12.87 -13.95 -6.90
C GLY A 192 14.27 -14.18 -6.37
N LEU A 193 14.37 -14.88 -5.25
CA LEU A 193 15.61 -15.28 -4.59
C LEU A 193 15.55 -16.78 -4.39
N ASP A 194 16.36 -17.51 -5.14
CA ASP A 194 16.52 -18.96 -4.99
C ASP A 194 17.80 -19.23 -4.18
N THR A 195 17.69 -20.02 -3.11
CA THR A 195 18.79 -20.49 -2.27
C THR A 195 18.61 -21.98 -1.97
N PRO A 196 19.62 -22.69 -1.41
CA PRO A 196 19.45 -24.07 -0.97
C PRO A 196 18.30 -24.27 0.04
N ASN A 197 17.94 -23.23 0.80
CA ASN A 197 16.86 -23.25 1.78
C ASN A 197 15.46 -23.12 1.15
N GLY A 198 15.38 -22.72 -0.13
CA GLY A 198 14.13 -22.60 -0.88
C GLY A 198 14.05 -21.29 -1.66
N ARG A 199 12.82 -20.93 -2.06
CA ARG A 199 12.56 -19.74 -2.88
C ARG A 199 11.83 -18.67 -2.07
N SER A 200 12.37 -17.45 -2.08
CA SER A 200 11.72 -16.25 -1.56
C SER A 200 11.32 -15.32 -2.71
N GLU A 201 10.21 -14.61 -2.57
CA GLU A 201 9.77 -13.62 -3.56
C GLU A 201 9.37 -12.31 -2.88
N ILE A 202 9.88 -11.21 -3.42
CA ILE A 202 9.46 -9.84 -3.10
C ILE A 202 8.60 -9.36 -4.26
N LEU A 203 7.30 -9.20 -4.03
CA LEU A 203 6.31 -8.82 -5.02
C LEU A 203 5.85 -7.38 -4.80
N LEU A 204 6.09 -6.51 -5.77
CA LEU A 204 5.47 -5.19 -5.88
C LEU A 204 4.25 -5.29 -6.79
N SER A 205 3.06 -5.13 -6.23
CA SER A 205 1.81 -5.14 -7.00
C SER A 205 1.16 -3.77 -7.01
N PHE A 206 0.70 -3.35 -8.19
CA PHE A 206 -0.18 -2.20 -8.39
C PHE A 206 -1.57 -2.66 -8.79
N HIS A 207 -2.60 -2.08 -8.17
CA HIS A 207 -3.99 -2.46 -8.44
C HIS A 207 -4.96 -1.32 -8.17
N ALA A 208 -6.10 -1.32 -8.86
CA ALA A 208 -7.18 -0.40 -8.54
C ALA A 208 -7.73 -0.66 -7.13
N VAL A 209 -8.21 0.39 -6.46
CA VAL A 209 -8.72 0.33 -5.09
C VAL A 209 -10.24 0.26 -5.07
N GLY A 210 -10.78 -0.62 -4.22
CA GLY A 210 -12.22 -0.74 -3.96
C GLY A 210 -12.95 -1.64 -4.96
N GLN A 211 -14.16 -2.09 -4.62
CA GLN A 211 -14.93 -2.98 -5.48
C GLN A 211 -15.25 -2.38 -6.86
N SER A 212 -15.42 -1.06 -6.92
CA SER A 212 -15.55 -0.28 -8.15
C SER A 212 -14.40 0.72 -8.23
N PHE A 213 -13.78 0.85 -9.40
CA PHE A 213 -12.67 1.77 -9.59
C PHE A 213 -13.15 3.22 -9.47
N ARG A 214 -12.50 3.98 -8.58
CA ARG A 214 -12.79 5.40 -8.34
C ARG A 214 -11.61 6.33 -8.61
N GLY A 215 -10.72 5.93 -9.53
CA GLY A 215 -9.56 6.73 -9.92
C GLY A 215 -8.42 6.72 -8.91
N VAL A 216 -8.34 5.68 -8.08
CA VAL A 216 -7.23 5.45 -7.14
C VAL A 216 -6.59 4.10 -7.43
N VAL A 217 -5.28 4.09 -7.68
CA VAL A 217 -4.47 2.89 -7.80
C VAL A 217 -3.51 2.85 -6.61
N ALA A 218 -3.40 1.69 -5.98
CA ALA A 218 -2.51 1.44 -4.87
C ALA A 218 -1.35 0.52 -5.27
N GLY A 219 -0.18 0.76 -4.72
CA GLY A 219 0.99 -0.12 -4.77
C GLY A 219 1.24 -0.78 -3.41
N VAL A 220 1.49 -2.07 -3.38
CA VAL A 220 1.81 -2.83 -2.15
C VAL A 220 3.04 -3.69 -2.38
N LEU A 221 3.92 -3.75 -1.36
CA LEU A 221 5.09 -4.64 -1.38
C LEU A 221 4.83 -5.82 -0.44
N ILE A 222 4.93 -7.04 -0.98
CA ILE A 222 4.61 -8.29 -0.30
C ILE A 222 5.85 -9.19 -0.35
N PHE A 223 6.20 -9.79 0.77
CA PHE A 223 7.19 -10.86 0.84
C PHE A 223 6.50 -12.19 1.06
N TYR A 224 6.96 -13.24 0.38
CA TYR A 224 6.56 -14.61 0.70
C TYR A 224 7.63 -15.64 0.36
N ARG A 225 7.56 -16.80 1.02
CA ARG A 225 8.44 -17.94 0.78
C ARG A 225 7.68 -19.12 0.22
N LYS A 226 8.35 -19.90 -0.64
CA LYS A 226 7.84 -21.09 -1.29
C LYS A 226 8.71 -22.30 -0.99
N ARG A 227 8.08 -23.44 -0.72
CA ARG A 227 8.73 -24.76 -0.65
C ARG A 227 7.84 -25.79 -1.33
N GLY A 228 8.37 -26.55 -2.29
CA GLY A 228 7.56 -27.50 -3.08
C GLY A 228 6.41 -26.86 -3.87
N GLY A 229 6.52 -25.57 -4.20
CA GLY A 229 5.45 -24.80 -4.87
C GLY A 229 4.42 -24.17 -3.93
N GLU A 230 4.39 -24.56 -2.65
CA GLU A 230 3.46 -24.03 -1.66
C GLU A 230 4.03 -22.83 -0.90
N ILE A 231 3.17 -21.85 -0.61
CA ILE A 231 3.54 -20.66 0.17
C ILE A 231 3.30 -20.93 1.65
N TYR A 232 4.35 -20.79 2.46
CA TYR A 232 4.29 -21.04 3.91
C TYR A 232 4.56 -19.80 4.77
N ASP A 233 5.16 -18.75 4.20
CA ASP A 233 5.33 -17.45 4.85
C ASP A 233 4.84 -16.38 3.87
N HIS A 234 3.99 -15.46 4.34
CA HIS A 234 3.38 -14.41 3.54
C HIS A 234 3.04 -13.20 4.40
N GLN A 235 3.60 -12.05 4.03
CA GLN A 235 3.36 -10.80 4.72
C GLN A 235 3.52 -9.58 3.83
N VAL A 236 2.76 -8.54 4.15
CA VAL A 236 2.97 -7.21 3.56
C VAL A 236 4.13 -6.54 4.29
N VAL A 237 5.11 -6.07 3.53
CA VAL A 237 6.34 -5.45 4.07
C VAL A 237 6.33 -3.93 3.94
N SER A 238 5.53 -3.38 3.02
CA SER A 238 5.25 -1.94 3.00
C SER A 238 4.37 -1.53 4.19
N ARG A 239 4.80 -0.53 4.97
CA ARG A 239 4.06 0.00 6.14
C ARG A 239 2.66 0.51 5.77
N GLU A 240 2.55 1.07 4.58
CA GLU A 240 1.29 1.50 3.98
C GLU A 240 1.35 1.33 2.47
N PRO A 241 0.20 1.26 1.79
CA PRO A 241 0.17 1.27 0.34
C PRO A 241 0.71 2.59 -0.23
N PHE A 242 1.50 2.49 -1.28
CA PHE A 242 1.70 3.61 -2.19
C PHE A 242 0.38 3.95 -2.89
N GLN A 243 0.15 5.22 -3.24
CA GLN A 243 -1.09 5.66 -3.87
C GLN A 243 -0.82 6.65 -4.99
N VAL A 244 -1.59 6.49 -6.08
CA VAL A 244 -1.72 7.48 -7.16
C VAL A 244 -3.19 7.70 -7.51
N ASN A 245 -3.49 8.92 -7.94
CA ASN A 245 -4.79 9.30 -8.47
C ASN A 245 -4.65 10.28 -9.64
N PHE A 246 -5.78 10.67 -10.22
CA PHE A 246 -5.84 11.54 -11.41
C PHE A 246 -5.28 12.96 -11.22
N ARG A 247 -5.06 13.41 -9.98
CA ARG A 247 -4.46 14.72 -9.68
C ARG A 247 -2.93 14.66 -9.59
N ASP A 248 -2.35 13.46 -9.60
CA ASP A 248 -0.91 13.30 -9.57
C ASP A 248 -0.29 13.64 -10.93
N THR A 249 0.87 14.30 -10.90
CA THR A 249 1.77 14.35 -12.05
C THR A 249 2.68 13.13 -12.03
N VAL A 250 3.10 12.65 -13.21
CA VAL A 250 4.02 11.51 -13.32
C VAL A 250 5.32 11.76 -12.53
N ALA A 251 5.92 12.94 -12.68
CA ALA A 251 7.15 13.29 -11.96
C ALA A 251 6.95 13.34 -10.43
N GLY A 252 5.83 13.88 -9.96
CA GLY A 252 5.49 13.90 -8.53
C GLY A 252 5.26 12.50 -7.97
N ALA A 253 4.54 11.66 -8.71
CA ALA A 253 4.27 10.27 -8.34
C ALA A 253 5.55 9.43 -8.26
N ARG A 254 6.46 9.56 -9.25
CA ARG A 254 7.77 8.87 -9.24
C ARG A 254 8.62 9.24 -8.03
N ARG A 255 8.74 10.54 -7.70
CA ARG A 255 9.48 10.98 -6.50
C ARG A 255 8.91 10.39 -5.20
N ARG A 256 7.58 10.43 -5.04
CA ARG A 256 6.91 9.82 -3.87
C ARG A 256 7.09 8.30 -3.85
N PHE A 257 7.09 7.67 -5.01
CA PHE A 257 7.29 6.24 -5.15
C PHE A 257 8.70 5.83 -4.73
N ASP A 258 9.73 6.54 -5.16
CA ASP A 258 11.12 6.24 -4.75
C ASP A 258 11.30 6.35 -3.24
N ALA A 259 10.78 7.42 -2.64
CA ALA A 259 10.80 7.62 -1.18
C ALA A 259 10.03 6.53 -0.42
N TRP A 260 9.00 5.93 -1.03
CA TRP A 260 8.23 4.84 -0.44
C TRP A 260 8.87 3.46 -0.66
N LEU A 261 9.44 3.22 -1.83
CA LEU A 261 10.00 1.93 -2.23
C LEU A 261 11.24 1.60 -1.41
N GLU A 262 12.14 2.57 -1.24
CA GLU A 262 13.43 2.38 -0.57
C GLU A 262 13.30 1.75 0.84
N PRO A 263 12.55 2.34 1.80
CA PRO A 263 12.38 1.72 3.12
C PRO A 263 11.56 0.42 3.07
N SER A 264 10.63 0.29 2.13
CA SER A 264 9.81 -0.93 1.98
C SER A 264 10.66 -2.11 1.49
N MET A 265 11.55 -1.87 0.53
CA MET A 265 12.46 -2.87 -0.02
C MET A 265 13.49 -3.30 1.03
N ARG A 266 14.06 -2.34 1.78
CA ARG A 266 14.92 -2.65 2.93
C ARG A 266 14.24 -3.59 3.91
N ALA A 267 12.99 -3.29 4.30
CA ALA A 267 12.24 -4.15 5.20
C ALA A 267 12.01 -5.56 4.61
N ALA A 268 11.77 -5.67 3.30
CA ALA A 268 11.63 -6.95 2.61
C ALA A 268 12.93 -7.78 2.66
N LEU A 269 14.07 -7.16 2.39
CA LEU A 269 15.38 -7.81 2.44
C LEU A 269 15.80 -8.17 3.87
N GLU A 270 15.44 -7.37 4.87
CA GLU A 270 15.65 -7.70 6.29
C GLU A 270 14.80 -8.89 6.76
N VAL A 271 13.58 -9.02 6.24
CA VAL A 271 12.75 -10.21 6.46
C VAL A 271 13.42 -11.43 5.84
N TRP A 272 13.87 -11.32 4.59
CA TRP A 272 14.56 -12.40 3.90
C TRP A 272 15.80 -12.85 4.69
N ARG A 273 16.71 -11.92 5.01
CA ARG A 273 17.96 -12.16 5.75
C ARG A 273 17.76 -12.84 7.11
N ARG A 274 16.65 -12.58 7.80
CA ARG A 274 16.38 -13.17 9.13
C ARG A 274 15.96 -14.63 9.09
N GLY A 275 15.53 -15.13 7.93
CA GLY A 275 15.15 -16.53 7.79
C GLY A 275 16.01 -17.31 6.79
N GLU A 276 17.04 -16.69 6.21
CA GLU A 276 18.19 -17.45 5.71
C GLU A 276 19.09 -17.84 6.90
#